data_AF-A0A9P9GR56-F1
#
_entry.id   AF-A0A9P9GR56-F1
#
_cell.length_a   1.000
_cell.length_b   1.000
_cell.length_c   1.000
_cell.angle_alpha   90.00
_cell.angle_beta   90.00
_cell.angle_gamma   90.00
#
_symmetry.space_group_name_H-M   'P 1'
#
loop_
_entity.id
_entity.type
_entity.pdbx_description
1 polymer ?
#
loop_
_entity_poly.entity_id
_entity_poly.type
_entity_poly.pdbx_seq_one_letter_code
_entity_poly.pdbx_strand_id
1 'polypeptide(L)'
;MFRSLGLKPLARLSSGRCVPQPNLFNPCVGRSFSSTVRQYQNVTDIDEIFKNENQKETERKWSTPLAKQLFAAISTTGPVPLASYMRMCLTGDIGGYYTGAIGEGRDQFGTKGDFVTSPEISQIFGELIGIWFIAEWISQGRPKEGVQLIEVGPGRGTLMDDMLRTIQRFPAMANSIDAVYMVEASRELRNAQKQLLCGPDAPSSESKSGFHSPSKYNGKQIVWTDTIKSIPIEADKMPFIIAHEFFDALPIHSFQSASAPPPQPKASSPTSPTQPPPENTKAAMEWREMMVSPTPPGVTHAQLGTPKSQQDEPPPEFQLTLSSTPTRHSRFLPETSTRYRKLKNMPSSVIEVCPDASIFATDFATRIGGSEQYPKAKPSGAALILDYGTSDTVPINSLRGIRHHKRVNPFSAPGLVDLSADVDFTAIAEVAMSASEGVEVHGPVNQGDFLEVMGIRERAEQLTKAPGVDKETADKIDGAWKRLVDKGPDGMGKLYKALAILPENDGRRLPVGFGGDVLG
;
A
#
# COMPACT_ATOMS: atom_id res chain seq x y z
N MET A 1 -55.55 -24.65 -29.68
CA MET A 1 -56.22 -25.91 -30.06
C MET A 1 -55.59 -27.06 -29.29
N PHE A 2 -56.40 -28.03 -28.81
CA PHE A 2 -55.97 -29.32 -28.24
C PHE A 2 -55.33 -30.23 -29.32
N ARG A 3 -54.65 -31.38 -29.12
CA ARG A 3 -54.60 -32.52 -28.14
C ARG A 3 -53.19 -33.18 -28.25
N SER A 4 -52.69 -34.19 -27.52
CA SER A 4 -53.01 -34.94 -26.27
C SER A 4 -51.84 -35.91 -25.94
N LEU A 5 -51.23 -35.88 -24.75
CA LEU A 5 -51.35 -36.87 -23.64
C LEU A 5 -50.82 -38.31 -23.85
N GLY A 6 -50.13 -38.85 -22.82
CA GLY A 6 -49.74 -40.27 -22.65
C GLY A 6 -48.39 -40.45 -21.92
N LEU A 7 -48.26 -40.18 -20.61
CA LEU A 7 -48.50 -41.03 -19.42
C LEU A 7 -47.50 -42.20 -19.15
N LYS A 8 -47.06 -42.31 -17.88
CA LYS A 8 -46.12 -43.30 -17.30
C LYS A 8 -46.83 -44.62 -16.91
N PRO A 9 -46.10 -45.64 -16.39
CA PRO A 9 -46.07 -45.78 -14.91
C PRO A 9 -44.74 -46.29 -14.30
N LEU A 10 -44.68 -46.32 -12.96
CA LEU A 10 -43.61 -46.89 -12.13
C LEU A 10 -43.77 -48.41 -11.90
N ALA A 11 -42.68 -49.08 -11.50
CA ALA A 11 -42.72 -50.29 -10.67
C ALA A 11 -41.67 -50.20 -9.53
N ARG A 12 -41.83 -50.99 -8.45
CA ARG A 12 -41.16 -50.84 -7.15
C ARG A 12 -40.81 -52.21 -6.53
N LEU A 13 -39.81 -52.22 -5.65
CA LEU A 13 -39.61 -53.12 -4.48
C LEU A 13 -38.90 -54.49 -4.60
N SER A 14 -38.37 -54.87 -3.42
CA SER A 14 -37.74 -56.11 -2.93
C SER A 14 -36.25 -56.39 -3.25
N SER A 15 -35.53 -57.18 -2.46
CA SER A 15 -35.06 -57.00 -1.06
C SER A 15 -34.40 -58.30 -0.53
N GLY A 16 -33.22 -58.19 0.08
CA GLY A 16 -32.56 -59.26 0.88
C GLY A 16 -31.41 -59.99 0.18
N ARG A 17 -30.40 -60.56 0.85
CA ARG A 17 -29.82 -60.43 2.21
C ARG A 17 -28.68 -61.49 2.30
N CYS A 18 -27.52 -61.14 2.86
CA CYS A 18 -26.48 -62.00 3.46
C CYS A 18 -25.70 -63.03 2.56
N VAL A 19 -24.34 -63.15 2.52
CA VAL A 19 -23.28 -63.30 3.58
C VAL A 19 -23.23 -64.75 4.12
N PRO A 20 -22.08 -65.45 4.44
CA PRO A 20 -20.71 -64.99 4.79
C PRO A 20 -19.43 -65.82 4.35
N GLN A 21 -18.23 -65.21 4.52
CA GLN A 21 -16.95 -65.76 5.09
C GLN A 21 -16.15 -66.92 4.40
N PRO A 22 -14.88 -67.28 4.81
CA PRO A 22 -14.17 -66.96 6.08
C PRO A 22 -12.66 -66.54 6.10
N ASN A 23 -12.34 -65.76 7.14
CA ASN A 23 -11.25 -65.83 8.14
C ASN A 23 -9.77 -66.11 7.80
N LEU A 24 -8.88 -65.36 8.48
CA LEU A 24 -7.90 -65.77 9.52
C LEU A 24 -6.97 -64.54 9.78
N PHE A 25 -6.55 -64.12 10.99
CA PHE A 25 -6.53 -64.71 12.34
C PHE A 25 -6.91 -63.68 13.43
N ASN A 26 -7.24 -64.15 14.64
CA ASN A 26 -7.54 -63.37 15.87
C ASN A 26 -6.63 -63.90 17.05
N PRO A 27 -6.73 -63.48 18.34
CA PRO A 27 -5.53 -63.22 19.14
C PRO A 27 -5.46 -63.96 20.51
N CYS A 28 -4.50 -63.53 21.34
CA CYS A 28 -4.47 -63.54 22.82
C CYS A 28 -3.98 -64.76 23.64
N VAL A 29 -3.49 -64.38 24.84
CA VAL A 29 -3.25 -65.13 26.09
C VAL A 29 -1.89 -65.84 26.29
N GLY A 30 -1.10 -65.26 27.22
CA GLY A 30 0.00 -65.90 27.97
C GLY A 30 0.05 -65.32 29.38
N ARG A 31 0.29 -66.14 30.41
CA ARG A 31 0.05 -65.78 31.83
C ARG A 31 1.30 -65.32 32.60
N SER A 32 1.07 -64.40 33.56
CA SER A 32 1.63 -64.35 34.93
C SER A 32 3.10 -64.72 35.18
N PHE A 33 3.86 -63.80 35.78
CA PHE A 33 4.67 -64.11 36.97
C PHE A 33 4.67 -62.98 38.00
N SER A 34 4.88 -63.34 39.26
CA SER A 34 4.72 -62.49 40.47
C SER A 34 6.07 -62.18 41.13
N SER A 35 6.05 -61.29 42.15
CA SER A 35 7.16 -60.78 42.96
C SER A 35 8.09 -59.79 42.23
N THR A 36 8.50 -58.66 42.80
CA THR A 36 8.64 -58.35 44.25
C THR A 36 8.17 -56.94 44.58
N VAL A 37 7.32 -56.80 45.60
CA VAL A 37 7.08 -55.53 46.31
C VAL A 37 7.87 -55.57 47.61
N ARG A 38 8.72 -54.57 47.84
CA ARG A 38 9.08 -54.11 49.19
C ARG A 38 8.93 -52.60 49.25
N GLN A 39 8.17 -52.15 50.23
CA GLN A 39 8.03 -50.74 50.60
C GLN A 39 9.36 -50.21 51.13
N TYR A 40 9.60 -48.91 50.98
CA TYR A 40 9.68 -48.00 52.13
C TYR A 40 9.22 -46.60 51.70
N GLN A 41 8.53 -45.91 52.60
CA GLN A 41 7.99 -44.56 52.39
C GLN A 41 9.00 -43.48 52.80
N ASN A 42 8.68 -42.24 52.40
CA ASN A 42 9.20 -40.97 52.91
C ASN A 42 10.66 -40.60 52.54
N VAL A 43 10.79 -39.79 51.50
CA VAL A 43 11.57 -38.54 51.58
C VAL A 43 10.69 -37.41 51.07
N THR A 44 10.12 -36.65 52.00
CA THR A 44 9.70 -35.27 51.77
C THR A 44 10.96 -34.42 51.71
N ASP A 45 11.37 -33.95 50.53
CA ASP A 45 12.20 -32.74 50.30
C ASP A 45 12.63 -32.65 48.83
N ILE A 46 11.69 -32.23 47.96
CA ILE A 46 12.02 -31.79 46.59
C ILE A 46 11.27 -30.50 46.19
N ASP A 47 10.15 -30.18 46.84
CA ASP A 47 9.35 -28.96 46.59
C ASP A 47 9.87 -27.71 47.32
N GLU A 48 10.82 -27.83 48.26
CA GLU A 48 11.37 -26.67 49.00
C GLU A 48 12.65 -26.07 48.40
N ILE A 49 13.33 -26.76 47.47
CA ILE A 49 14.59 -26.27 46.86
C ILE A 49 14.35 -25.27 45.71
N PHE A 50 13.11 -25.15 45.20
CA PHE A 50 12.73 -24.15 44.19
C PHE A 50 12.15 -22.85 44.77
N LYS A 51 12.39 -22.54 46.06
CA LYS A 51 12.12 -21.24 46.67
C LYS A 51 13.41 -20.41 46.85
N ASN A 52 13.92 -19.89 45.74
CA ASN A 52 14.75 -18.67 45.70
C ASN A 52 14.30 -17.87 44.48
N GLU A 53 13.40 -16.91 44.66
CA GLU A 53 13.70 -15.48 44.91
C GLU A 53 13.70 -14.65 43.61
N ASN A 54 12.65 -13.84 43.48
CA ASN A 54 12.65 -12.54 42.80
C ASN A 54 13.27 -12.41 41.40
N GLN A 55 12.68 -13.10 40.41
CA GLN A 55 12.55 -12.54 39.07
C GLN A 55 11.26 -13.01 38.36
N LYS A 56 10.10 -12.55 38.87
CA LYS A 56 8.98 -12.29 37.95
C LYS A 56 9.35 -11.05 37.14
N GLU A 57 10.10 -11.23 36.06
CA GLU A 57 10.06 -10.26 34.97
C GLU A 57 8.59 -10.11 34.59
N THR A 58 8.04 -8.91 34.81
CA THR A 58 6.68 -8.60 34.38
C THR A 58 6.69 -8.59 32.86
N GLU A 59 6.24 -9.69 32.24
CA GLU A 59 6.16 -9.84 30.79
C GLU A 59 5.52 -8.59 30.20
N ARG A 60 6.25 -7.88 29.34
CA ARG A 60 5.84 -6.57 28.83
C ARG A 60 4.47 -6.71 28.17
N LYS A 61 3.49 -5.96 28.67
CA LYS A 61 2.16 -5.90 28.07
C LYS A 61 2.24 -5.14 26.75
N TRP A 62 2.19 -5.89 25.65
CA TRP A 62 2.09 -5.35 24.29
C TRP A 62 0.68 -4.81 24.03
N SER A 63 0.57 -3.73 23.25
CA SER A 63 -0.72 -3.10 22.95
C SER A 63 -1.53 -3.87 21.90
N THR A 64 -0.86 -4.59 20.99
CA THR A 64 -1.51 -5.38 19.92
C THR A 64 -0.88 -6.78 19.79
N PRO A 65 -1.60 -7.77 19.22
CA PRO A 65 -1.00 -9.06 18.87
C PRO A 65 0.20 -8.91 17.92
N LEU A 66 0.11 -7.98 16.97
CA LEU A 66 1.19 -7.67 16.03
C LEU A 66 2.43 -7.11 16.74
N ALA A 67 2.26 -6.26 17.75
CA ALA A 67 3.38 -5.76 18.56
C ALA A 67 4.12 -6.90 19.28
N LYS A 68 3.40 -7.88 19.86
CA LYS A 68 4.02 -9.07 20.46
C LYS A 68 4.75 -9.92 19.42
N GLN A 69 4.20 -10.07 18.22
CA GLN A 69 4.83 -10.81 17.12
C GLN A 69 6.09 -10.11 16.59
N LEU A 70 6.04 -8.78 16.39
CA LEU A 70 7.20 -7.96 16.00
C LEU A 70 8.32 -8.08 17.02
N PHE A 71 8.00 -7.99 18.32
CA PHE A 71 8.99 -8.20 19.37
C PHE A 71 9.63 -9.58 19.32
N ALA A 72 8.83 -10.65 19.20
CA ALA A 72 9.35 -12.02 19.11
C ALA A 72 10.25 -12.23 17.87
N ALA A 73 9.85 -11.66 16.72
CA ALA A 73 10.64 -11.69 15.49
C ALA A 73 11.98 -10.95 15.68
N ILE A 74 11.96 -9.69 16.11
CA ILE A 74 13.18 -8.89 16.30
C ILE A 74 14.10 -9.49 17.37
N SER A 75 13.55 -10.07 18.44
CA SER A 75 14.34 -10.77 19.47
C SER A 75 15.04 -12.02 18.93
N THR A 76 14.54 -12.59 17.84
CA THR A 76 15.09 -13.80 17.20
C THR A 76 16.05 -13.47 16.05
N THR A 77 15.72 -12.50 15.19
CA THR A 77 16.49 -12.19 13.97
C THR A 77 17.33 -10.92 14.06
N GLY A 78 17.24 -10.17 15.15
CA GLY A 78 17.77 -8.82 15.26
C GLY A 78 16.85 -7.76 14.63
N PRO A 79 17.24 -6.47 14.71
CA PRO A 79 16.44 -5.35 14.20
C PRO A 79 16.00 -5.54 12.75
N VAL A 80 14.76 -5.15 12.42
CA VAL A 80 14.18 -5.30 11.08
C VAL A 80 14.22 -3.97 10.30
N PRO A 81 14.34 -3.96 8.97
CA PRO A 81 14.24 -2.72 8.18
C PRO A 81 12.92 -1.97 8.43
N LEU A 82 12.94 -0.64 8.32
CA LEU A 82 11.72 0.17 8.39
C LEU A 82 10.64 -0.32 7.40
N ALA A 83 11.02 -0.65 6.16
CA ALA A 83 10.10 -1.21 5.17
C ALA A 83 9.43 -2.52 5.64
N SER A 84 10.15 -3.37 6.37
CA SER A 84 9.56 -4.61 6.93
C SER A 84 8.56 -4.29 8.03
N TYR A 85 8.86 -3.31 8.90
CA TYR A 85 7.93 -2.85 9.93
C TYR A 85 6.66 -2.23 9.32
N MET A 86 6.78 -1.32 8.34
CA MET A 86 5.64 -0.72 7.64
C MET A 86 4.76 -1.78 6.97
N ARG A 87 5.36 -2.71 6.20
CA ARG A 87 4.62 -3.79 5.53
C ARG A 87 3.84 -4.67 6.52
N MET A 88 4.43 -4.99 7.67
CA MET A 88 3.74 -5.73 8.72
C MET A 88 2.61 -4.91 9.38
N CYS A 89 2.83 -3.61 9.62
CA CYS A 89 1.84 -2.72 10.24
C CYS A 89 0.65 -2.39 9.33
N LEU A 90 0.86 -2.29 8.02
CA LEU A 90 -0.18 -1.88 7.07
C LEU A 90 -0.91 -3.07 6.44
N THR A 91 -0.16 -4.06 5.95
CA THR A 91 -0.68 -5.17 5.13
C THR A 91 -0.30 -6.55 5.69
N GLY A 92 -0.02 -6.66 6.99
CA GLY A 92 0.24 -7.95 7.64
C GLY A 92 -1.05 -8.77 7.82
N ASP A 93 -1.00 -10.07 7.52
CA ASP A 93 -2.13 -11.00 7.74
C ASP A 93 -2.61 -10.98 9.20
N ILE A 94 -1.65 -10.90 10.13
CA ILE A 94 -1.91 -10.82 11.57
C ILE A 94 -1.92 -9.35 11.98
N GLY A 95 -3.08 -8.72 11.80
CA GLY A 95 -3.35 -7.42 12.41
C GLY A 95 -2.72 -6.21 11.72
N GLY A 96 -2.46 -6.28 10.41
CA GLY A 96 -2.18 -5.08 9.61
C GLY A 96 -3.37 -4.11 9.59
N TYR A 97 -3.10 -2.83 9.37
CA TYR A 97 -4.08 -1.75 9.44
C TYR A 97 -5.20 -1.87 8.38
N TYR A 98 -4.86 -2.25 7.14
CA TYR A 98 -5.82 -2.41 6.04
C TYR A 98 -6.30 -3.86 5.83
N THR A 99 -5.49 -4.86 6.22
CA THR A 99 -5.73 -6.29 5.94
C THR A 99 -6.03 -7.13 7.17
N GLY A 100 -5.77 -6.62 8.37
CA GLY A 100 -5.90 -7.34 9.62
C GLY A 100 -7.28 -7.15 10.25
N ALA A 101 -7.92 -8.26 10.63
CA ALA A 101 -9.22 -8.29 11.29
C ALA A 101 -9.19 -7.80 12.76
N ILE A 102 -8.56 -6.65 13.06
CA ILE A 102 -8.60 -6.04 14.39
C ILE A 102 -9.90 -5.25 14.57
N GLY A 103 -10.96 -6.00 14.86
CA GLY A 103 -12.25 -5.48 15.34
C GLY A 103 -13.37 -5.55 14.31
N GLU A 104 -14.44 -6.28 14.65
CA GLU A 104 -15.73 -6.14 13.97
C GLU A 104 -16.20 -4.67 14.08
N GLY A 105 -16.37 -3.99 12.95
CA GLY A 105 -16.90 -2.63 12.90
C GLY A 105 -15.88 -1.48 12.91
N ARG A 106 -14.57 -1.73 12.72
CA ARG A 106 -13.60 -0.65 12.45
C ARG A 106 -13.72 -0.20 10.99
N ASP A 107 -14.26 1.00 10.77
CA ASP A 107 -14.24 1.69 9.47
C ASP A 107 -12.97 2.54 9.39
N GLN A 108 -11.98 2.18 8.55
CA GLN A 108 -10.70 2.90 8.49
C GLN A 108 -10.78 4.28 7.82
N PHE A 109 -11.79 4.51 6.95
CA PHE A 109 -11.81 5.63 6.01
C PHE A 109 -13.02 6.57 6.20
N GLY A 110 -12.82 7.86 5.97
CA GLY A 110 -13.88 8.88 6.02
C GLY A 110 -14.09 9.47 7.42
N THR A 111 -15.19 10.17 7.65
CA THR A 111 -15.39 11.01 8.87
C THR A 111 -15.46 10.25 10.20
N LYS A 112 -15.50 8.91 10.17
CA LYS A 112 -15.44 8.03 11.35
C LYS A 112 -14.16 7.19 11.42
N GLY A 113 -13.36 7.19 10.35
CA GLY A 113 -12.07 6.52 10.29
C GLY A 113 -10.94 7.39 10.82
N ASP A 114 -9.69 6.99 10.58
CA ASP A 114 -8.54 7.78 11.06
C ASP A 114 -8.14 8.88 10.06
N PHE A 115 -8.56 8.77 8.80
CA PHE A 115 -8.24 9.69 7.70
C PHE A 115 -9.44 10.04 6.80
N VAL A 116 -9.42 11.23 6.19
CA VAL A 116 -10.44 11.70 5.22
C VAL A 116 -9.72 12.11 3.92
N THR A 117 -9.78 11.25 2.91
CA THR A 117 -9.12 11.42 1.61
C THR A 117 -9.83 12.43 0.71
N SER A 118 -9.17 12.91 -0.35
CA SER A 118 -9.75 13.91 -1.27
C SER A 118 -11.13 13.52 -1.87
N PRO A 119 -11.39 12.27 -2.30
CA PRO A 119 -12.72 11.81 -2.72
C PRO A 119 -13.79 11.90 -1.63
N GLU A 120 -13.43 11.60 -0.37
CA GLU A 120 -14.34 11.65 0.78
C GLU A 120 -14.64 13.10 1.23
N ILE A 121 -13.81 14.07 0.83
CA ILE A 121 -14.05 15.50 1.08
C ILE A 121 -15.03 16.07 0.07
N SER A 122 -14.90 15.75 -1.22
CA SER A 122 -15.77 16.29 -2.26
C SER A 122 -15.86 15.42 -3.50
N GLN A 123 -17.10 15.12 -3.93
CA GLN A 123 -17.38 14.49 -5.22
C GLN A 123 -16.76 15.22 -6.42
N ILE A 124 -16.49 16.53 -6.28
CA ILE A 124 -15.88 17.33 -7.35
C ILE A 124 -14.49 16.79 -7.70
N PHE A 125 -13.75 16.26 -6.72
CA PHE A 125 -12.44 15.66 -6.95
C PHE A 125 -12.54 14.50 -7.97
N GLY A 126 -13.36 13.48 -7.69
CA GLY A 126 -13.52 12.34 -8.59
C GLY A 126 -14.18 12.70 -9.93
N GLU A 127 -15.07 13.70 -9.95
CA GLU A 127 -15.59 14.24 -11.21
C GLU A 127 -14.47 14.83 -12.09
N LEU A 128 -13.55 15.61 -11.52
CA LEU A 128 -12.44 16.20 -12.27
C LEU A 128 -11.40 15.17 -12.73
N ILE A 129 -11.08 14.15 -11.92
CA ILE A 129 -10.21 13.05 -12.36
C ILE A 129 -10.86 12.30 -13.55
N GLY A 130 -12.17 12.09 -13.50
CA GLY A 130 -12.94 11.52 -14.62
C GLY A 130 -12.84 12.38 -15.89
N ILE A 131 -13.01 13.71 -15.76
CA ILE A 131 -12.83 14.66 -16.87
C ILE A 131 -11.39 14.66 -17.41
N TRP A 132 -10.37 14.53 -16.56
CA TRP A 132 -8.97 14.44 -17.01
C TRP A 132 -8.74 13.21 -17.90
N PHE A 133 -9.18 12.01 -17.48
CA PHE A 133 -9.12 10.82 -18.34
C PHE A 133 -9.94 10.95 -19.64
N ILE A 134 -11.08 11.64 -19.63
CA ILE A 134 -11.84 11.93 -20.86
C ILE A 134 -11.04 12.85 -21.79
N ALA A 135 -10.37 13.89 -21.28
CA ALA A 135 -9.54 14.79 -22.07
C ALA A 135 -8.35 14.06 -22.70
N GLU A 136 -7.67 13.21 -21.93
CA GLU A 136 -6.56 12.40 -22.43
C GLU A 136 -7.02 11.35 -23.47
N TRP A 137 -8.16 10.69 -23.27
CA TRP A 137 -8.79 9.82 -24.28
C TRP A 137 -9.17 10.57 -25.56
N ILE A 138 -9.64 11.83 -25.46
CA ILE A 138 -9.89 12.68 -26.62
C ILE A 138 -8.58 12.97 -27.37
N SER A 139 -7.53 13.39 -26.66
CA SER A 139 -6.23 13.75 -27.26
C SER A 139 -5.58 12.59 -28.04
N GLN A 140 -5.81 11.35 -27.60
CA GLN A 140 -5.25 10.13 -28.19
C GLN A 140 -6.11 9.55 -29.33
N GLY A 141 -7.14 10.29 -29.79
CA GLY A 141 -7.90 9.98 -30.99
C GLY A 141 -9.22 9.24 -30.75
N ARG A 142 -9.74 9.23 -29.51
CA ARG A 142 -11.08 8.71 -29.16
C ARG A 142 -11.33 7.26 -29.60
N PRO A 143 -10.46 6.29 -29.24
CA PRO A 143 -10.66 4.88 -29.57
C PRO A 143 -12.01 4.36 -29.06
N LYS A 144 -12.61 3.44 -29.83
CA LYS A 144 -13.99 2.96 -29.62
C LYS A 144 -14.10 1.74 -28.70
N GLU A 145 -12.97 1.13 -28.36
CA GLU A 145 -12.81 -0.10 -27.58
C GLU A 145 -11.38 -0.14 -27.01
N GLY A 146 -11.08 -1.10 -26.15
CA GLY A 146 -9.72 -1.31 -25.61
C GLY A 146 -9.39 -0.47 -24.38
N VAL A 147 -10.27 0.44 -23.94
CA VAL A 147 -10.04 1.28 -22.75
C VAL A 147 -10.15 0.43 -21.48
N GLN A 148 -9.14 0.49 -20.62
CA GLN A 148 -9.15 -0.14 -19.31
C GLN A 148 -9.02 0.97 -18.25
N LEU A 149 -9.96 1.07 -17.32
CA LEU A 149 -9.74 1.92 -16.13
C LEU A 149 -9.06 1.07 -15.06
N ILE A 150 -8.03 1.57 -14.39
CA ILE A 150 -7.28 0.85 -13.36
C ILE A 150 -7.09 1.78 -12.16
N GLU A 151 -7.58 1.38 -10.98
CA GLU A 151 -7.29 2.08 -9.71
C GLU A 151 -6.43 1.20 -8.81
N VAL A 152 -5.33 1.76 -8.28
CA VAL A 152 -4.50 1.10 -7.26
C VAL A 152 -4.78 1.72 -5.89
N GLY A 153 -5.04 0.89 -4.88
CA GLY A 153 -5.44 1.36 -3.55
C GLY A 153 -6.78 2.10 -3.50
N PRO A 154 -7.88 1.57 -4.07
CA PRO A 154 -9.16 2.28 -4.22
C PRO A 154 -9.89 2.64 -2.90
N GLY A 155 -9.43 2.16 -1.74
CA GLY A 155 -10.04 2.46 -0.45
C GLY A 155 -11.51 2.02 -0.38
N ARG A 156 -12.44 2.97 -0.33
CA ARG A 156 -13.91 2.70 -0.36
C ARG A 156 -14.47 2.50 -1.77
N GLY A 157 -13.71 2.84 -2.83
CA GLY A 157 -14.16 2.86 -4.22
C GLY A 157 -14.87 4.15 -4.65
N THR A 158 -14.92 5.16 -3.76
CA THR A 158 -15.61 6.46 -3.97
C THR A 158 -15.08 7.21 -5.20
N LEU A 159 -13.75 7.20 -5.40
CA LEU A 159 -13.12 7.84 -6.55
C LEU A 159 -13.58 7.21 -7.88
N MET A 160 -13.51 5.89 -8.02
CA MET A 160 -14.05 5.19 -9.19
C MET A 160 -15.56 5.40 -9.37
N ASP A 161 -16.35 5.49 -8.29
CA ASP A 161 -17.80 5.72 -8.38
C ASP A 161 -18.09 7.08 -9.04
N ASP A 162 -17.41 8.13 -8.58
CA ASP A 162 -17.52 9.48 -9.13
C ASP A 162 -16.98 9.59 -10.56
N MET A 163 -15.85 8.94 -10.85
CA MET A 163 -15.27 8.87 -12.20
C MET A 163 -16.22 8.16 -13.17
N LEU A 164 -16.74 6.98 -12.83
CA LEU A 164 -17.70 6.25 -13.67
C LEU A 164 -18.99 7.05 -13.86
N ARG A 165 -19.56 7.61 -12.78
CA ARG A 165 -20.73 8.49 -12.81
C ARG A 165 -20.55 9.69 -13.75
N THR A 166 -19.34 10.22 -13.84
CA THR A 166 -18.96 11.32 -14.75
C THR A 166 -18.81 10.84 -16.18
N ILE A 167 -18.08 9.74 -16.39
CA ILE A 167 -17.84 9.14 -17.71
C ILE A 167 -19.16 8.71 -18.38
N GLN A 168 -20.19 8.33 -17.61
CA GLN A 168 -21.54 8.07 -18.15
C GLN A 168 -22.18 9.26 -18.87
N ARG A 169 -21.71 10.50 -18.65
CA ARG A 169 -22.14 11.69 -19.41
C ARG A 169 -21.49 11.80 -20.80
N PHE A 170 -20.52 10.93 -21.09
CA PHE A 170 -19.77 10.89 -22.36
C PHE A 170 -19.90 9.49 -22.99
N PRO A 171 -21.03 9.16 -23.65
CA PRO A 171 -21.33 7.80 -24.09
C PRO A 171 -20.26 7.16 -24.99
N ALA A 172 -19.52 7.95 -25.77
CA ALA A 172 -18.43 7.44 -26.60
C ALA A 172 -17.25 6.89 -25.75
N MET A 173 -16.86 7.58 -24.68
CA MET A 173 -15.86 7.07 -23.72
C MET A 173 -16.44 5.90 -22.93
N ALA A 174 -17.64 6.04 -22.36
CA ALA A 174 -18.29 5.00 -21.56
C ALA A 174 -18.47 3.66 -22.31
N ASN A 175 -18.75 3.71 -23.61
CA ASN A 175 -18.87 2.51 -24.44
C ASN A 175 -17.51 1.87 -24.75
N SER A 176 -16.43 2.66 -24.85
CA SER A 176 -15.07 2.19 -25.17
C SER A 176 -14.37 1.43 -24.04
N ILE A 177 -14.86 1.52 -22.80
CA ILE A 177 -14.33 0.79 -21.64
C ILE A 177 -14.59 -0.71 -21.82
N ASP A 178 -13.53 -1.51 -21.93
CA ASP A 178 -13.60 -2.97 -21.93
C ASP A 178 -13.84 -3.49 -20.50
N ALA A 179 -13.06 -2.97 -19.53
CA ALA A 179 -13.11 -3.36 -18.12
C ALA A 179 -12.64 -2.24 -17.17
N VAL A 180 -13.05 -2.35 -15.91
CA VAL A 180 -12.52 -1.58 -14.78
C VAL A 180 -11.77 -2.53 -13.86
N TYR A 181 -10.55 -2.19 -13.47
CA TYR A 181 -9.73 -2.98 -12.56
C TYR A 181 -9.48 -2.24 -11.25
N MET A 182 -9.66 -2.94 -10.14
CA MET A 182 -9.48 -2.44 -8.78
C MET A 182 -8.37 -3.26 -8.13
N VAL A 183 -7.20 -2.68 -7.90
CA VAL A 183 -6.07 -3.37 -7.25
C VAL A 183 -6.17 -3.17 -5.75
N GLU A 184 -6.70 -4.17 -5.06
CA GLU A 184 -7.07 -4.14 -3.65
C GLU A 184 -6.79 -5.51 -3.02
N ALA A 185 -6.03 -5.53 -1.92
CA ALA A 185 -5.68 -6.75 -1.19
C ALA A 185 -6.65 -7.09 -0.04
N SER A 186 -7.35 -6.09 0.50
CA SER A 186 -8.28 -6.24 1.62
C SER A 186 -9.64 -6.79 1.17
N ARG A 187 -10.07 -7.92 1.73
CA ARG A 187 -11.35 -8.57 1.36
C ARG A 187 -12.55 -7.72 1.78
N GLU A 188 -12.41 -7.07 2.92
CA GLU A 188 -13.38 -6.18 3.54
C GLU A 188 -13.62 -4.96 2.64
N LEU A 189 -12.55 -4.33 2.15
CA LEU A 189 -12.63 -3.22 1.21
C LEU A 189 -13.18 -3.65 -0.16
N ARG A 190 -12.76 -4.79 -0.71
CA ARG A 190 -13.37 -5.35 -1.94
C ARG A 190 -14.88 -5.52 -1.82
N ASN A 191 -15.37 -6.00 -0.67
CA ASN A 191 -16.80 -6.16 -0.41
C ASN A 191 -17.52 -4.80 -0.34
N ALA A 192 -16.93 -3.80 0.33
CA ALA A 192 -17.48 -2.44 0.38
C ALA A 192 -17.53 -1.78 -1.01
N GLN A 193 -16.44 -1.89 -1.77
CA GLN A 193 -16.32 -1.40 -3.15
C GLN A 193 -17.36 -2.07 -4.07
N LYS A 194 -17.57 -3.39 -3.96
CA LYS A 194 -18.63 -4.09 -4.71
C LYS A 194 -20.02 -3.54 -4.35
N GLN A 195 -20.34 -3.38 -3.07
CA GLN A 195 -21.63 -2.85 -2.63
C GLN A 195 -21.87 -1.44 -3.20
N LEU A 196 -20.84 -0.59 -3.24
CA LEU A 196 -20.92 0.75 -3.81
C LEU A 196 -21.08 0.73 -5.35
N LEU A 197 -20.19 0.03 -6.06
CA LEU A 197 -20.03 0.13 -7.51
C LEU A 197 -20.95 -0.79 -8.33
N CYS A 198 -21.45 -1.87 -7.72
CA CYS A 198 -22.28 -2.89 -8.36
C CYS A 198 -23.66 -3.04 -7.68
N GLY A 199 -23.74 -2.78 -6.38
CA GLY A 199 -24.94 -2.99 -5.56
C GLY A 199 -24.89 -4.31 -4.76
N PRO A 200 -25.74 -4.45 -3.72
CA PRO A 200 -25.68 -5.58 -2.79
C PRO A 200 -25.98 -6.93 -3.46
N ASP A 201 -26.99 -6.98 -4.33
CA ASP A 201 -27.47 -8.20 -4.99
C ASP A 201 -26.75 -8.51 -6.31
N ALA A 202 -25.69 -7.77 -6.65
CA ALA A 202 -24.98 -7.96 -7.91
C ALA A 202 -24.33 -9.35 -7.97
N PRO A 203 -24.42 -10.08 -9.10
CA PRO A 203 -23.81 -11.39 -9.24
C PRO A 203 -22.28 -11.27 -9.20
N SER A 204 -21.62 -12.35 -8.79
CA SER A 204 -20.16 -12.41 -8.73
C SER A 204 -19.63 -13.71 -9.28
N SER A 205 -18.46 -13.64 -9.90
CA SER A 205 -17.69 -14.78 -10.38
C SER A 205 -16.20 -14.60 -10.08
N GLU A 206 -15.47 -15.70 -10.05
CA GLU A 206 -14.02 -15.69 -9.84
C GLU A 206 -13.29 -16.23 -11.07
N SER A 207 -12.06 -15.77 -11.25
CA SER A 207 -11.18 -16.08 -12.37
C SER A 207 -9.71 -16.10 -11.91
N LYS A 208 -8.79 -16.46 -12.81
CA LYS A 208 -7.34 -16.33 -12.54
C LYS A 208 -6.89 -14.89 -12.29
N SER A 209 -7.54 -13.90 -12.90
CA SER A 209 -7.18 -12.48 -12.74
C SER A 209 -7.74 -11.87 -11.45
N GLY A 210 -8.78 -12.47 -10.86
CA GLY A 210 -9.46 -11.92 -9.70
C GLY A 210 -10.98 -12.18 -9.69
N PHE A 211 -11.67 -11.39 -8.86
CA PHE A 211 -13.10 -11.43 -8.60
C PHE A 211 -13.85 -10.42 -9.50
N HIS A 212 -15.02 -10.77 -10.02
CA HIS A 212 -15.75 -10.00 -11.02
C HIS A 212 -17.17 -9.66 -10.56
N SER A 213 -17.67 -8.49 -10.94
CA SER A 213 -19.09 -8.12 -10.80
C SER A 213 -19.48 -7.03 -11.82
N PRO A 214 -20.70 -7.04 -12.39
CA PRO A 214 -21.15 -5.99 -13.30
C PRO A 214 -21.40 -4.68 -12.54
N SER A 215 -20.86 -3.57 -13.04
CA SER A 215 -21.11 -2.23 -12.50
C SER A 215 -22.58 -1.82 -12.63
N LYS A 216 -23.07 -1.04 -11.64
CA LYS A 216 -24.33 -0.29 -11.74
C LYS A 216 -24.33 0.71 -12.91
N TYR A 217 -23.16 1.05 -13.44
CA TYR A 217 -22.97 1.87 -14.64
C TYR A 217 -22.80 1.00 -15.89
N ASN A 218 -23.88 0.88 -16.67
CA ASN A 218 -23.96 0.14 -17.95
C ASN A 218 -23.56 -1.36 -17.92
N GLY A 219 -23.46 -1.98 -16.74
CA GLY A 219 -23.12 -3.41 -16.62
C GLY A 219 -21.69 -3.78 -17.04
N LYS A 220 -20.81 -2.79 -17.25
CA LYS A 220 -19.38 -3.01 -17.55
C LYS A 220 -18.74 -3.78 -16.38
N GLN A 221 -17.86 -4.74 -16.69
CA GLN A 221 -17.26 -5.58 -15.64
C GLN A 221 -16.25 -4.79 -14.80
N ILE A 222 -16.39 -4.91 -13.48
CA ILE A 222 -15.39 -4.50 -12.50
C ILE A 222 -14.66 -5.75 -12.01
N VAL A 223 -13.33 -5.70 -12.02
CA VAL A 223 -12.44 -6.81 -11.71
C VAL A 223 -11.53 -6.42 -10.55
N TRP A 224 -11.71 -7.06 -9.41
CA TRP A 224 -10.87 -6.86 -8.24
C TRP A 224 -9.71 -7.84 -8.23
N THR A 225 -8.50 -7.32 -8.08
CA THR A 225 -7.24 -8.09 -8.16
C THR A 225 -6.37 -7.83 -6.92
N ASP A 226 -5.72 -8.85 -6.36
CA ASP A 226 -4.84 -8.67 -5.19
C ASP A 226 -3.52 -7.94 -5.56
N THR A 227 -3.16 -7.90 -6.86
CA THR A 227 -1.95 -7.24 -7.35
C THR A 227 -2.11 -6.82 -8.81
N ILE A 228 -1.52 -5.69 -9.19
CA ILE A 228 -1.53 -5.18 -10.58
C ILE A 228 -0.98 -6.19 -11.60
N LYS A 229 -0.08 -7.09 -11.16
CA LYS A 229 0.49 -8.16 -11.99
C LYS A 229 -0.54 -9.21 -12.45
N SER A 230 -1.73 -9.26 -11.83
CA SER A 230 -2.84 -10.12 -12.25
C SER A 230 -3.65 -9.52 -13.41
N ILE A 231 -3.47 -8.22 -13.68
CA ILE A 231 -4.03 -7.54 -14.86
C ILE A 231 -3.08 -7.80 -16.04
N PRO A 232 -3.54 -8.43 -17.13
CA PRO A 232 -2.73 -8.63 -18.34
C PRO A 232 -2.12 -7.33 -18.86
N ILE A 233 -0.95 -7.44 -19.51
CA ILE A 233 -0.37 -6.36 -20.31
C ILE A 233 -0.57 -6.74 -21.77
N GLU A 234 -1.43 -5.99 -22.46
CA GLU A 234 -1.93 -6.29 -23.80
C GLU A 234 -1.68 -5.08 -24.71
N ALA A 235 -1.07 -5.31 -25.89
CA ALA A 235 -0.59 -4.24 -26.76
C ALA A 235 -1.72 -3.44 -27.44
N ASP A 236 -2.92 -4.01 -27.59
CA ASP A 236 -4.13 -3.37 -28.10
C ASP A 236 -4.90 -2.56 -27.04
N LYS A 237 -4.56 -2.71 -25.76
CA LYS A 237 -5.27 -2.06 -24.65
C LYS A 237 -4.72 -0.68 -24.32
N MET A 238 -5.62 0.17 -23.83
CA MET A 238 -5.39 1.56 -23.50
C MET A 238 -5.72 1.80 -22.00
N PRO A 239 -4.73 1.62 -21.13
CA PRO A 239 -4.92 1.69 -19.68
C PRO A 239 -4.91 3.14 -19.19
N PHE A 240 -5.94 3.51 -18.42
CA PHE A 240 -6.06 4.74 -17.66
C PHE A 240 -5.94 4.42 -16.18
N ILE A 241 -4.79 4.74 -15.60
CA ILE A 241 -4.35 4.30 -14.29
C ILE A 241 -4.42 5.47 -13.32
N ILE A 242 -5.14 5.31 -12.21
CA ILE A 242 -5.22 6.28 -11.11
C ILE A 242 -4.58 5.67 -9.86
N ALA A 243 -3.69 6.42 -9.23
CA ALA A 243 -3.11 6.12 -7.93
C ALA A 243 -3.27 7.36 -7.05
N HIS A 244 -4.19 7.29 -6.09
CA HIS A 244 -4.51 8.41 -5.21
C HIS A 244 -4.34 7.97 -3.75
N GLU A 245 -3.43 8.60 -3.02
CA GLU A 245 -3.08 8.24 -1.62
C GLU A 245 -2.74 6.74 -1.51
N PHE A 246 -1.78 6.33 -2.35
CA PHE A 246 -1.35 4.94 -2.51
C PHE A 246 0.16 4.78 -2.34
N PHE A 247 0.94 5.75 -2.79
CA PHE A 247 2.40 5.67 -2.79
C PHE A 247 2.98 6.06 -1.42
N ASP A 248 2.29 6.90 -0.64
CA ASP A 248 2.65 7.27 0.73
C ASP A 248 2.60 6.07 1.71
N ALA A 249 1.65 5.16 1.50
CA ALA A 249 1.48 3.92 2.26
C ALA A 249 2.47 2.81 1.83
N LEU A 250 3.25 2.99 0.76
CA LEU A 250 4.21 1.98 0.33
C LEU A 250 5.43 1.92 1.27
N PRO A 251 5.96 0.72 1.59
CA PRO A 251 7.08 0.59 2.52
C PRO A 251 8.36 1.32 2.09
N ILE A 252 8.85 2.24 2.92
CA ILE A 252 10.11 2.96 2.71
C ILE A 252 11.29 2.33 3.46
N HIS A 253 12.46 2.32 2.82
CA HIS A 253 13.75 2.16 3.50
C HIS A 253 14.32 3.55 3.79
N SER A 254 14.81 3.77 5.01
CA SER A 254 15.52 5.00 5.38
C SER A 254 17.00 4.68 5.59
N PHE A 255 17.89 5.51 5.04
CA PHE A 255 19.35 5.36 5.12
C PHE A 255 20.00 6.63 5.62
N GLN A 256 20.98 6.50 6.52
CA GLN A 256 21.82 7.61 6.98
C GLN A 256 23.27 7.38 6.53
N SER A 257 23.93 8.43 6.06
CA SER A 257 25.35 8.41 5.77
C SER A 257 26.17 8.46 7.07
N ALA A 258 27.04 7.48 7.26
CA ALA A 258 27.92 7.36 8.41
C ALA A 258 29.38 7.12 7.95
N SER A 259 30.33 7.48 8.79
CA SER A 259 31.73 7.16 8.56
C SER A 259 31.95 5.65 8.69
N ALA A 260 32.55 5.04 7.68
CA ALA A 260 32.96 3.66 7.73
C ALA A 260 34.00 3.46 8.85
N PRO A 261 33.93 2.36 9.62
CA PRO A 261 34.97 2.05 10.59
C PRO A 261 36.33 1.90 9.88
N PRO A 262 37.45 2.28 10.52
CA PRO A 262 38.76 2.16 9.91
C PRO A 262 39.02 0.70 9.48
N PRO A 263 39.71 0.47 8.34
CA PRO A 263 39.97 -0.88 7.85
C PRO A 263 40.66 -1.70 8.95
N GLN A 264 40.07 -2.82 9.34
CA GLN A 264 40.76 -3.73 10.25
C GLN A 264 42.06 -4.20 9.59
N PRO A 265 43.20 -4.23 10.31
CA PRO A 265 44.43 -4.73 9.75
C PRO A 265 44.21 -6.15 9.22
N LYS A 266 44.43 -6.35 7.92
CA LYS A 266 44.54 -7.71 7.38
C LYS A 266 45.66 -8.39 8.17
N ALA A 267 45.39 -9.58 8.71
CA ALA A 267 46.41 -10.36 9.42
C ALA A 267 47.61 -10.59 8.49
N SER A 268 48.66 -9.80 8.68
CA SER A 268 49.84 -9.87 7.83
C SER A 268 50.64 -11.11 8.20
N SER A 269 50.97 -11.92 7.19
CA SER A 269 52.08 -12.86 7.30
C SER A 269 53.34 -12.11 7.77
N PRO A 270 54.19 -12.72 8.61
CA PRO A 270 55.13 -11.99 9.47
C PRO A 270 56.42 -11.51 8.75
N THR A 271 56.30 -10.96 7.54
CA THR A 271 57.43 -10.53 6.69
C THR A 271 57.06 -9.36 5.76
N SER A 272 56.79 -8.19 6.34
CA SER A 272 56.87 -6.88 5.64
C SER A 272 56.99 -5.73 6.64
N PRO A 273 57.85 -4.73 6.41
CA PRO A 273 57.95 -3.57 7.30
C PRO A 273 56.71 -2.68 7.20
N THR A 274 56.15 -2.30 8.35
CA THR A 274 54.95 -1.46 8.44
C THR A 274 55.26 -0.03 7.97
N GLN A 275 54.69 0.40 6.84
CA GLN A 275 54.62 1.82 6.51
C GLN A 275 53.56 2.50 7.39
N PRO A 276 53.80 3.73 7.88
CA PRO A 276 52.76 4.50 8.57
C PRO A 276 51.62 4.83 7.59
N PRO A 277 50.36 4.87 8.05
CA PRO A 277 49.24 5.25 7.20
C PRO A 277 49.39 6.72 6.75
N PRO A 278 49.03 7.08 5.50
CA PRO A 278 49.11 8.45 5.03
C PRO A 278 48.13 9.34 5.81
N GLU A 279 48.67 10.41 6.42
CA GLU A 279 47.86 11.48 7.01
C GLU A 279 46.97 12.14 5.93
N ASN A 280 45.75 12.53 6.31
CA ASN A 280 44.71 13.12 5.44
C ASN A 280 43.97 12.19 4.44
N THR A 281 43.73 10.92 4.80
CA THR A 281 42.58 10.21 4.23
C THR A 281 41.30 10.53 5.01
N LYS A 282 40.36 11.28 4.40
CA LYS A 282 39.00 11.42 4.93
C LYS A 282 38.40 10.03 5.12
N ALA A 283 37.79 9.76 6.27
CA ALA A 283 37.08 8.49 6.50
C ALA A 283 36.05 8.27 5.38
N ALA A 284 36.10 7.09 4.76
CA ALA A 284 35.16 6.76 3.69
C ALA A 284 33.73 6.77 4.24
N MET A 285 32.80 7.41 3.54
CA MET A 285 31.40 7.45 3.95
C MET A 285 30.63 6.28 3.35
N GLU A 286 29.78 5.66 4.14
CA GLU A 286 28.92 4.55 3.73
C GLU A 286 27.49 4.74 4.23
N TRP A 287 26.54 4.18 3.49
CA TRP A 287 25.14 4.17 3.88
C TRP A 287 24.90 3.09 4.92
N ARG A 288 24.20 3.46 5.99
CA ARG A 288 23.71 2.55 7.03
C ARG A 288 22.18 2.63 7.04
N GLU A 289 21.51 1.51 7.28
CA GLU A 289 20.05 1.41 7.21
C GLU A 289 19.44 1.75 8.58
N MET A 290 18.33 2.48 8.58
CA MET A 290 17.52 2.71 9.77
C MET A 290 16.64 1.47 10.00
N MET A 291 16.88 0.81 11.13
CA MET A 291 16.24 -0.42 11.55
C MET A 291 15.26 -0.13 12.68
N VAL A 292 14.21 -0.94 12.82
CA VAL A 292 13.27 -0.90 13.93
C VAL A 292 13.70 -1.91 14.99
N SER A 293 13.81 -1.43 16.23
CA SER A 293 14.17 -2.21 17.42
C SER A 293 13.13 -2.01 18.53
N PRO A 294 12.90 -2.98 19.42
CA PRO A 294 12.11 -2.77 20.62
C PRO A 294 12.71 -1.65 21.47
N THR A 295 11.84 -0.80 21.99
CA THR A 295 12.21 0.21 22.98
C THR A 295 12.57 -0.48 24.31
N PRO A 296 13.63 -0.07 25.04
CA PRO A 296 13.98 -0.66 26.33
C PRO A 296 12.83 -0.62 27.35
N PRO A 297 12.68 -1.65 28.21
CA PRO A 297 11.68 -1.64 29.28
C PRO A 297 11.83 -0.42 30.21
N GLY A 298 10.70 0.18 30.60
CA GLY A 298 10.68 1.30 31.56
C GLY A 298 11.14 2.66 31.03
N VAL A 299 11.39 2.82 29.72
CA VAL A 299 11.74 4.13 29.16
C VAL A 299 10.56 5.12 29.25
N THR A 300 10.89 6.40 29.33
CA THR A 300 9.94 7.52 29.38
C THR A 300 9.99 8.37 28.11
N HIS A 301 8.93 9.11 27.82
CA HIS A 301 8.90 10.10 26.72
C HIS A 301 10.05 11.12 26.79
N ALA A 302 10.47 11.50 27.99
CA ALA A 302 11.58 12.43 28.19
C ALA A 302 12.91 11.84 27.70
N GLN A 303 13.17 10.56 27.97
CA GLN A 303 14.36 9.85 27.49
C GLN A 303 14.32 9.60 25.97
N LEU A 304 13.13 9.45 25.39
CA LEU A 304 12.93 9.30 23.94
C LEU A 304 12.84 10.61 23.17
N GLY A 305 12.86 11.76 23.84
CA GLY A 305 12.66 13.07 23.21
C GLY A 305 11.30 13.23 22.51
N THR A 306 10.26 12.49 22.94
CA THR A 306 8.95 12.51 22.26
C THR A 306 8.35 13.93 22.27
N PRO A 307 7.87 14.47 21.14
CA PRO A 307 7.20 15.78 21.10
C PRO A 307 6.01 15.84 22.06
N LYS A 308 5.79 16.98 22.73
CA LYS A 308 4.68 17.15 23.70
C LYS A 308 3.31 16.76 23.14
N SER A 309 3.06 17.03 21.86
CA SER A 309 1.82 16.67 21.15
C SER A 309 1.61 15.16 20.94
N GLN A 310 2.57 14.32 21.34
CA GLN A 310 2.54 12.85 21.26
C GLN A 310 2.74 12.18 22.63
N GLN A 311 2.74 12.95 23.73
CA GLN A 311 2.94 12.43 25.10
C GLN A 311 1.62 12.02 25.81
N ASP A 312 0.47 12.19 25.15
CA ASP A 312 -0.84 11.75 25.65
C ASP A 312 -1.02 10.21 25.54
N GLU A 313 -0.21 9.57 24.71
CA GLU A 313 -0.15 8.12 24.49
C GLU A 313 0.98 7.49 25.34
N PRO A 314 0.99 6.16 25.57
CA PRO A 314 2.14 5.50 26.19
C PRO A 314 3.43 5.63 25.38
N PRO A 315 4.63 5.50 26.01
CA PRO A 315 5.90 5.46 25.29
C PRO A 315 5.91 4.40 24.18
N PRO A 316 6.41 4.72 22.97
CA PRO A 316 6.35 3.83 21.81
C PRO A 316 7.04 2.49 22.09
N GLU A 317 6.44 1.44 21.55
CA GLU A 317 6.88 0.07 21.78
C GLU A 317 8.18 -0.27 21.07
N PHE A 318 8.42 0.41 19.95
CA PHE A 318 9.61 0.31 19.11
C PHE A 318 10.26 1.69 18.90
N GLN A 319 11.45 1.69 18.32
CA GLN A 319 12.23 2.87 18.00
C GLN A 319 13.12 2.60 16.77
N LEU A 320 13.55 3.67 16.09
CA LEU A 320 14.58 3.56 15.06
C LEU A 320 15.99 3.48 15.67
N THR A 321 16.82 2.61 15.11
CA THR A 321 18.24 2.45 15.44
C THR A 321 19.05 2.30 14.15
N LEU A 322 20.27 2.84 14.11
CA LEU A 322 21.11 2.77 12.92
C LEU A 322 21.82 1.40 12.84
N SER A 323 21.88 0.81 11.64
CA SER A 323 22.49 -0.51 11.45
C SER A 323 24.00 -0.51 11.77
N SER A 324 24.44 -1.43 12.65
CA SER A 324 25.83 -1.56 13.09
C SER A 324 26.79 -2.02 11.99
N THR A 325 26.27 -2.62 10.91
CA THR A 325 26.98 -2.89 9.65
C THR A 325 26.13 -2.47 8.44
N PRO A 326 26.71 -2.24 7.25
CA PRO A 326 25.94 -1.98 6.03
C PRO A 326 25.14 -3.23 5.63
N THR A 327 23.82 -3.07 5.51
CA THR A 327 22.88 -4.10 5.04
C THR A 327 22.93 -4.27 3.52
N ARG A 328 22.28 -5.31 2.99
CA ARG A 328 22.14 -5.50 1.53
C ARG A 328 21.43 -4.32 0.87
N HIS A 329 20.37 -3.78 1.46
CA HIS A 329 19.64 -2.64 0.92
C HIS A 329 20.51 -1.37 0.90
N SER A 330 21.22 -1.08 2.00
CA SER A 330 22.09 0.11 2.10
C SER A 330 23.23 0.14 1.09
N ARG A 331 23.65 -1.02 0.58
CA ARG A 331 24.68 -1.14 -0.47
C ARG A 331 24.16 -0.97 -1.89
N PHE A 332 22.85 -1.00 -2.10
CA PHE A 332 22.25 -1.05 -3.44
C PHE A 332 21.22 0.05 -3.68
N LEU A 333 20.20 0.20 -2.81
CA LEU A 333 19.12 1.17 -3.01
C LEU A 333 19.62 2.63 -3.07
N PRO A 334 20.56 3.09 -2.22
CA PRO A 334 21.13 4.44 -2.35
C PRO A 334 22.00 4.67 -3.60
N GLU A 335 22.36 3.62 -4.33
CA GLU A 335 23.21 3.70 -5.51
C GLU A 335 22.42 3.77 -6.83
N THR A 336 21.10 3.51 -6.81
CA THR A 336 20.23 3.48 -8.01
C THR A 336 20.09 4.85 -8.67
N SER A 337 19.82 5.92 -7.91
CA SER A 337 19.75 7.28 -8.45
C SER A 337 21.02 8.09 -8.20
N THR A 338 21.33 9.02 -9.11
CA THR A 338 22.42 9.99 -8.91
C THR A 338 22.11 10.99 -7.81
N ARG A 339 20.82 11.28 -7.55
CA ARG A 339 20.33 12.13 -6.44
C ARG A 339 20.85 11.61 -5.11
N TYR A 340 20.60 10.34 -4.83
CA TYR A 340 20.99 9.66 -3.59
C TYR A 340 22.52 9.58 -3.46
N ARG A 341 23.23 9.16 -4.51
CA ARG A 341 24.70 9.06 -4.50
C ARG A 341 25.43 10.37 -4.17
N LYS A 342 24.91 11.51 -4.63
CA LYS A 342 25.49 12.84 -4.32
C LYS A 342 25.46 13.19 -2.83
N LEU A 343 24.49 12.66 -2.08
CA LEU A 343 24.34 12.92 -0.64
C LEU A 343 25.31 12.08 0.21
N LYS A 344 25.78 10.93 -0.28
CA LYS A 344 26.60 9.96 0.47
C LYS A 344 27.81 10.58 1.20
N ASN A 345 28.48 11.56 0.61
CA ASN A 345 29.68 12.19 1.19
C ASN A 345 29.36 13.33 2.19
N MET A 346 28.08 13.60 2.47
CA MET A 346 27.63 14.56 3.47
C MET A 346 27.36 13.81 4.79
N PRO A 347 28.12 14.07 5.88
CA PRO A 347 27.93 13.37 7.15
C PRO A 347 26.51 13.51 7.69
N SER A 348 25.92 12.39 8.13
CA SER A 348 24.56 12.32 8.65
C SER A 348 23.45 12.73 7.68
N SER A 349 23.71 12.81 6.37
CA SER A 349 22.62 12.94 5.39
C SER A 349 21.68 11.74 5.50
N VAL A 350 20.38 11.98 5.57
CA VAL A 350 19.36 10.94 5.48
C VAL A 350 18.80 10.91 4.05
N ILE A 351 18.35 9.76 3.59
CA ILE A 351 17.49 9.59 2.42
C ILE A 351 16.42 8.53 2.73
N GLU A 352 15.24 8.67 2.13
CA GLU A 352 14.18 7.66 2.15
C GLU A 352 13.92 7.18 0.71
N VAL A 353 13.80 5.86 0.53
CA VAL A 353 13.70 5.22 -0.79
C VAL A 353 12.60 4.17 -0.74
N CYS A 354 11.67 4.21 -1.70
CA CYS A 354 10.62 3.20 -1.87
C CYS A 354 10.87 2.32 -3.12
N PRO A 355 11.35 1.07 -2.97
CA PRO A 355 11.50 0.15 -4.10
C PRO A 355 10.15 -0.23 -4.72
N ASP A 356 9.11 -0.38 -3.90
CA ASP A 356 7.78 -0.80 -4.35
C ASP A 356 7.18 0.28 -5.29
N ALA A 357 7.38 1.57 -4.99
CA ALA A 357 7.01 2.67 -5.87
C ALA A 357 7.67 2.58 -7.26
N SER A 358 8.95 2.16 -7.31
CA SER A 358 9.68 1.97 -8.57
C SER A 358 9.09 0.83 -9.40
N ILE A 359 8.57 -0.22 -8.75
CA ILE A 359 7.89 -1.34 -9.43
C ILE A 359 6.58 -0.86 -10.07
N PHE A 360 5.78 -0.06 -9.36
CA PHE A 360 4.54 0.50 -9.92
C PHE A 360 4.81 1.50 -11.06
N ALA A 361 5.80 2.40 -10.91
CA ALA A 361 6.19 3.32 -11.98
C ALA A 361 6.64 2.57 -13.26
N THR A 362 7.41 1.48 -13.10
CA THR A 362 7.84 0.60 -14.20
C THR A 362 6.65 -0.08 -14.88
N ASP A 363 5.70 -0.63 -14.10
CA ASP A 363 4.50 -1.31 -14.60
C ASP A 363 3.57 -0.34 -15.36
N PHE A 364 3.35 0.86 -14.82
CA PHE A 364 2.57 1.92 -15.47
C PHE A 364 3.20 2.36 -16.80
N ALA A 365 4.50 2.65 -16.81
CA ALA A 365 5.23 3.02 -18.03
C ALA A 365 5.18 1.90 -19.08
N THR A 366 5.41 0.64 -18.68
CA THR A 366 5.33 -0.53 -19.56
C THR A 366 3.93 -0.70 -20.17
N ARG A 367 2.87 -0.47 -19.40
CA ARG A 367 1.48 -0.55 -19.86
C ARG A 367 1.12 0.54 -20.90
N ILE A 368 1.69 1.73 -20.74
CA ILE A 368 1.37 2.90 -21.56
C ILE A 368 2.24 2.96 -22.83
N GLY A 369 3.56 2.88 -22.68
CA GLY A 369 4.54 3.01 -23.78
C GLY A 369 5.06 1.68 -24.35
N GLY A 370 4.89 0.57 -23.63
CA GLY A 370 5.46 -0.74 -23.98
C GLY A 370 6.90 -0.92 -23.47
N SER A 371 7.45 -2.11 -23.68
CA SER A 371 8.85 -2.46 -23.38
C SER A 371 9.35 -3.57 -24.32
N GLU A 372 10.61 -3.99 -24.22
CA GLU A 372 11.13 -5.14 -24.98
C GLU A 372 10.31 -6.43 -24.75
N GLN A 373 9.85 -6.65 -23.51
CA GLN A 373 9.05 -7.82 -23.15
C GLN A 373 7.58 -7.67 -23.56
N TYR A 374 7.07 -6.43 -23.58
CA TYR A 374 5.68 -6.10 -23.90
C TYR A 374 5.64 -5.01 -24.99
N PRO A 375 6.01 -5.34 -26.25
CA PRO A 375 6.14 -4.35 -27.30
C PRO A 375 4.79 -3.74 -27.67
N LYS A 376 4.72 -2.41 -27.69
CA LYS A 376 3.50 -1.65 -27.99
C LYS A 376 3.75 -0.68 -29.14
N ALA A 377 3.33 -1.06 -30.35
CA ALA A 377 3.65 -0.33 -31.58
C ALA A 377 3.06 1.10 -31.64
N LYS A 378 2.02 1.38 -30.85
CA LYS A 378 1.50 2.72 -30.61
C LYS A 378 1.27 2.90 -29.10
N PRO A 379 2.16 3.63 -28.39
CA PRO A 379 1.91 4.09 -27.03
C PRO A 379 0.50 4.68 -26.86
N SER A 380 -0.18 4.29 -25.78
CA SER A 380 -1.56 4.71 -25.49
C SER A 380 -1.93 4.45 -24.03
N GLY A 381 -2.80 5.29 -23.47
CA GLY A 381 -3.22 5.26 -22.08
C GLY A 381 -2.79 6.51 -21.32
N ALA A 382 -2.92 6.50 -20.00
CA ALA A 382 -2.41 7.53 -19.12
C ALA A 382 -2.26 6.96 -17.70
N ALA A 383 -1.31 7.47 -16.92
CA ALA A 383 -1.30 7.30 -15.47
C ALA A 383 -1.40 8.68 -14.81
N LEU A 384 -2.16 8.79 -13.73
CA LEU A 384 -2.21 9.96 -12.86
C LEU A 384 -1.93 9.51 -11.42
N ILE A 385 -0.92 10.11 -10.81
CA ILE A 385 -0.48 9.84 -9.44
C ILE A 385 -0.72 11.10 -8.63
N LEU A 386 -1.56 10.99 -7.60
CA LEU A 386 -1.95 12.09 -6.70
C LEU A 386 -1.64 11.69 -5.27
N ASP A 387 -0.63 12.32 -4.68
CA ASP A 387 -0.14 11.96 -3.35
C ASP A 387 0.62 13.13 -2.71
N TYR A 388 0.90 13.09 -1.42
CA TYR A 388 1.76 14.10 -0.79
C TYR A 388 3.23 13.68 -0.80
N GLY A 389 4.10 14.67 -0.97
CA GLY A 389 5.53 14.42 -1.05
C GLY A 389 6.32 15.59 -1.60
N THR A 390 7.57 15.28 -1.92
CA THR A 390 8.59 16.24 -2.38
C THR A 390 8.56 16.40 -3.90
N SER A 391 8.57 17.65 -4.38
CA SER A 391 8.59 17.92 -5.83
C SER A 391 9.95 17.66 -6.47
N ASP A 392 11.02 18.14 -5.82
CA ASP A 392 12.36 18.26 -6.36
C ASP A 392 13.46 17.74 -5.40
N THR A 393 13.20 17.70 -4.09
CA THR A 393 14.12 17.15 -3.08
C THR A 393 13.98 15.63 -2.93
N VAL A 394 14.92 15.01 -2.21
CA VAL A 394 14.80 13.61 -1.72
C VAL A 394 14.05 13.63 -0.38
N PRO A 395 13.06 12.77 -0.14
CA PRO A 395 12.38 12.66 1.16
C PRO A 395 13.35 12.31 2.31
N ILE A 396 13.14 12.96 3.46
CA ILE A 396 13.90 12.74 4.70
C ILE A 396 12.99 12.88 5.92
N ASN A 397 13.13 11.97 6.89
CA ASN A 397 12.39 11.97 8.15
C ASN A 397 10.87 12.13 7.96
N SER A 398 10.32 11.57 6.89
CA SER A 398 8.94 11.83 6.48
C SER A 398 7.92 10.91 7.13
N LEU A 399 8.34 9.79 7.72
CA LEU A 399 7.46 8.78 8.33
C LEU A 399 6.49 9.38 9.37
N ARG A 400 5.19 9.12 9.18
CA ARG A 400 4.08 9.62 10.01
C ARG A 400 3.29 8.47 10.60
N GLY A 401 2.63 8.76 11.72
CA GLY A 401 1.63 7.91 12.34
C GLY A 401 0.36 8.70 12.56
N ILE A 402 -0.78 8.22 12.06
CA ILE A 402 -2.09 8.84 12.27
C ILE A 402 -3.02 7.84 12.98
N ARG A 403 -3.74 8.32 13.98
CA ARG A 403 -4.82 7.57 14.64
C ARG A 403 -5.84 8.54 15.22
N HIS A 404 -7.12 8.28 14.98
CA HIS A 404 -8.27 9.09 15.43
C HIS A 404 -8.11 10.58 15.11
N HIS A 405 -7.74 10.87 13.85
CA HIS A 405 -7.41 12.21 13.34
C HIS A 405 -6.29 12.96 14.08
N LYS A 406 -5.46 12.27 14.87
CA LYS A 406 -4.30 12.84 15.57
C LYS A 406 -2.99 12.23 15.05
N ARG A 407 -1.94 13.07 15.00
CA ARG A 407 -0.56 12.58 14.79
C ARG A 407 -0.08 11.87 16.05
N VAL A 408 0.25 10.60 15.92
CA VAL A 408 0.83 9.75 16.96
C VAL A 408 2.23 9.30 16.56
N ASN A 409 2.96 8.65 17.46
CA ASN A 409 4.28 8.11 17.14
C ASN A 409 4.14 6.86 16.22
N PRO A 410 4.86 6.77 15.08
CA PRO A 410 4.81 5.62 14.16
C PRO A 410 5.14 4.26 14.80
N PHE A 411 5.82 4.26 15.94
CA PHE A 411 6.32 3.08 16.63
C PHE A 411 5.49 2.70 17.87
N SER A 412 4.32 3.32 18.04
CA SER A 412 3.31 2.95 19.03
C SER A 412 2.21 2.12 18.40
N ALA A 413 1.72 1.09 19.10
CA ALA A 413 0.57 0.28 18.69
C ALA A 413 0.56 -0.19 17.21
N PRO A 414 1.58 -0.96 16.76
CA PRO A 414 1.62 -1.60 15.45
C PRO A 414 0.29 -2.22 15.02
N GLY A 415 -0.19 -1.86 13.82
CA GLY A 415 -1.47 -2.32 13.26
C GLY A 415 -2.69 -1.47 13.64
N LEU A 416 -2.58 -0.61 14.66
CA LEU A 416 -3.64 0.35 15.03
C LEU A 416 -3.36 1.78 14.55
N VAL A 417 -2.12 2.08 14.19
CA VAL A 417 -1.69 3.37 13.66
C VAL A 417 -1.55 3.27 12.15
N ASP A 418 -2.15 4.21 11.42
CA ASP A 418 -1.95 4.37 9.99
C ASP A 418 -0.56 4.97 9.75
N LEU A 419 0.22 4.37 8.84
CA LEU A 419 1.63 4.69 8.62
C LEU A 419 1.87 5.13 7.19
N SER A 420 2.57 6.25 7.04
CA SER A 420 2.81 6.82 5.72
C SER A 420 4.09 7.65 5.64
N ALA A 421 4.56 7.94 4.43
CA ALA A 421 5.79 8.68 4.15
C ALA A 421 5.63 9.64 2.95
N ASP A 422 6.55 10.58 2.78
CA ASP A 422 6.53 11.48 1.61
C ASP A 422 6.97 10.76 0.34
N VAL A 423 6.21 10.94 -0.74
CA VAL A 423 6.51 10.36 -2.05
C VAL A 423 7.66 11.12 -2.75
N ASP A 424 8.68 10.38 -3.22
CA ASP A 424 9.72 10.90 -4.12
C ASP A 424 9.20 10.91 -5.57
N PHE A 425 8.44 11.96 -5.92
CA PHE A 425 7.89 12.12 -7.27
C PHE A 425 8.97 12.20 -8.36
N THR A 426 10.16 12.73 -8.04
CA THR A 426 11.27 12.75 -9.01
C THR A 426 11.77 11.34 -9.29
N ALA A 427 11.89 10.46 -8.28
CA ALA A 427 12.28 9.08 -8.48
C ALA A 427 11.23 8.29 -9.28
N ILE A 428 9.93 8.54 -9.07
CA ILE A 428 8.86 7.97 -9.90
C ILE A 428 9.04 8.39 -11.37
N ALA A 429 9.31 9.67 -11.63
CA ALA A 429 9.57 10.18 -12.98
C ALA A 429 10.84 9.56 -13.62
N GLU A 430 11.96 9.55 -12.90
CA GLU A 430 13.23 8.94 -13.33
C GLU A 430 13.03 7.47 -13.72
N VAL A 431 12.29 6.71 -12.91
CA VAL A 431 12.02 5.28 -13.17
C VAL A 431 11.06 5.07 -14.34
N ALA A 432 9.97 5.85 -14.43
CA ALA A 432 9.01 5.72 -15.53
C ALA A 432 9.64 5.97 -16.91
N MET A 433 10.41 7.05 -17.05
CA MET A 433 11.14 7.37 -18.29
C MET A 433 12.26 6.35 -18.60
N SER A 434 12.87 5.74 -17.57
CA SER A 434 13.87 4.69 -17.75
C SER A 434 13.27 3.33 -18.12
N ALA A 435 11.98 3.11 -17.84
CA ALA A 435 11.29 1.84 -18.07
C ALA A 435 10.69 1.72 -19.47
N SER A 436 10.40 2.85 -20.14
CA SER A 436 9.86 2.87 -21.50
C SER A 436 10.25 4.16 -22.22
N GLU A 437 10.87 4.05 -23.41
CA GLU A 437 11.08 5.18 -24.32
C GLU A 437 9.76 5.67 -24.96
N GLY A 438 8.65 4.93 -24.78
CA GLY A 438 7.33 5.27 -25.29
C GLY A 438 6.50 6.15 -24.34
N VAL A 439 7.06 6.65 -23.23
CA VAL A 439 6.36 7.53 -22.29
C VAL A 439 7.14 8.79 -21.96
N GLU A 440 6.40 9.88 -21.73
CA GLU A 440 6.87 11.09 -21.09
C GLU A 440 6.19 11.30 -19.72
N VAL A 441 6.75 12.19 -18.89
CA VAL A 441 6.26 12.45 -17.54
C VAL A 441 6.08 13.96 -17.32
N HIS A 442 4.92 14.35 -16.80
CA HIS A 442 4.59 15.74 -16.49
C HIS A 442 4.36 15.96 -14.99
N GLY A 443 4.86 17.09 -14.48
CA GLY A 443 4.83 17.43 -13.06
C GLY A 443 6.10 16.97 -12.32
N PRO A 444 6.06 16.85 -10.99
CA PRO A 444 4.89 17.06 -10.13
C PRO A 444 4.45 18.53 -10.06
N VAL A 445 3.14 18.78 -10.19
CA VAL A 445 2.51 20.08 -9.90
C VAL A 445 1.79 20.01 -8.54
N ASN A 446 1.47 21.14 -7.91
CA ASN A 446 0.67 21.10 -6.68
C ASN A 446 -0.78 20.72 -6.99
N GLN A 447 -1.44 19.97 -6.10
CA GLN A 447 -2.85 19.57 -6.25
C GLN A 447 -3.77 20.77 -6.47
N GLY A 448 -3.56 21.87 -5.73
CA GLY A 448 -4.40 23.06 -5.84
C GLY A 448 -4.30 23.71 -7.23
N ASP A 449 -3.09 23.79 -7.78
CA ASP A 449 -2.86 24.32 -9.13
C ASP A 449 -3.50 23.41 -10.20
N PHE A 450 -3.34 22.09 -10.06
CA PHE A 450 -3.97 21.10 -10.94
C PHE A 450 -5.51 21.21 -10.93
N LEU A 451 -6.13 21.21 -9.74
CA LEU A 451 -7.59 21.26 -9.58
C LEU A 451 -8.18 22.60 -10.02
N GLU A 452 -7.49 23.73 -9.80
CA GLU A 452 -7.91 25.04 -10.32
C GLU A 452 -7.92 25.04 -11.85
N VAL A 453 -6.86 24.56 -12.52
CA VAL A 453 -6.80 24.47 -13.99
C VAL A 453 -7.84 23.48 -14.55
N MET A 454 -8.17 22.42 -13.81
CA MET A 454 -9.24 21.48 -14.18
C MET A 454 -10.67 22.03 -13.99
N GLY A 455 -10.86 23.22 -13.42
CA GLY A 455 -12.16 23.87 -13.30
C GLY A 455 -12.96 23.52 -12.03
N ILE A 456 -12.27 23.25 -10.90
CA ILE A 456 -12.91 22.92 -9.62
C ILE A 456 -13.89 23.99 -9.14
N ARG A 457 -13.55 25.27 -9.35
CA ARG A 457 -14.36 26.40 -8.92
C ARG A 457 -15.66 26.46 -9.71
N GLU A 458 -15.58 26.39 -11.02
CA GLU A 458 -16.70 26.41 -11.96
C GLU A 458 -17.67 25.27 -11.62
N ARG A 459 -17.11 24.10 -11.28
CA ARG A 459 -17.92 22.94 -10.89
C ARG A 459 -18.58 23.11 -9.52
N ALA A 460 -17.88 23.66 -8.53
CA ALA A 460 -18.46 24.00 -7.24
C ALA A 460 -19.57 25.05 -7.38
N GLU A 461 -19.38 26.07 -8.22
CA GLU A 461 -20.37 27.10 -8.51
C GLU A 461 -21.62 26.54 -9.24
N GLN A 462 -21.48 25.50 -10.05
CA GLN A 462 -22.63 24.78 -10.63
C GLN A 462 -23.40 23.98 -9.57
N LEU A 463 -22.69 23.23 -8.71
CA LEU A 463 -23.32 22.39 -7.69
C LEU A 463 -24.03 23.20 -6.61
N THR A 464 -23.42 24.28 -6.11
CA THR A 464 -24.04 25.20 -5.13
C THR A 464 -25.29 25.90 -5.66
N LYS A 465 -25.42 26.08 -6.98
CA LYS A 465 -26.59 26.69 -7.65
C LYS A 465 -27.58 25.65 -8.21
N ALA A 466 -27.37 24.35 -7.95
CA ALA A 466 -28.22 23.31 -8.50
C ALA A 466 -29.64 23.31 -7.87
N PRO A 467 -30.71 23.00 -8.63
CA PRO A 467 -32.06 22.95 -8.09
C PRO A 467 -32.20 21.99 -6.92
N GLY A 468 -32.72 22.48 -5.79
CA GLY A 468 -32.94 21.69 -4.57
C GLY A 468 -31.77 21.70 -3.57
N VAL A 469 -30.66 22.39 -3.86
CA VAL A 469 -29.57 22.60 -2.90
C VAL A 469 -29.94 23.72 -1.94
N ASP A 470 -29.90 23.44 -0.64
CA ASP A 470 -30.11 24.43 0.42
C ASP A 470 -28.80 25.15 0.80
N LYS A 471 -28.90 26.19 1.63
CA LYS A 471 -27.73 26.97 2.03
C LYS A 471 -26.71 26.15 2.79
N GLU A 472 -27.14 25.25 3.69
CA GLU A 472 -26.22 24.43 4.48
C GLU A 472 -25.40 23.48 3.58
N THR A 473 -26.04 22.89 2.58
CA THR A 473 -25.39 22.04 1.59
C THR A 473 -24.46 22.86 0.69
N ALA A 474 -24.87 24.06 0.28
CA ALA A 474 -24.02 24.97 -0.50
C ALA A 474 -22.77 25.40 0.29
N ASP A 475 -22.91 25.78 1.57
CA ASP A 475 -21.80 26.18 2.45
C ASP A 475 -20.84 24.98 2.69
N LYS A 476 -21.35 23.73 2.78
CA LYS A 476 -20.53 22.52 2.84
C LYS A 476 -19.74 22.26 1.56
N ILE A 477 -20.39 22.36 0.39
CA ILE A 477 -19.72 22.22 -0.92
C ILE A 477 -18.60 23.26 -1.03
N ASP A 478 -18.89 24.52 -0.67
CA ASP A 478 -17.95 25.63 -0.73
C ASP A 478 -16.72 25.42 0.17
N GLY A 479 -16.92 24.99 1.42
CA GLY A 479 -15.81 24.64 2.32
C GLY A 479 -14.98 23.44 1.83
N ALA A 480 -15.64 22.44 1.25
CA ALA A 480 -14.99 21.22 0.79
C ALA A 480 -14.02 21.45 -0.38
N TRP A 481 -14.45 22.13 -1.45
CA TRP A 481 -13.57 22.38 -2.60
C TRP A 481 -12.41 23.33 -2.23
N LYS A 482 -12.66 24.32 -1.37
CA LYS A 482 -11.63 25.24 -0.87
C LYS A 482 -10.52 24.50 -0.11
N ARG A 483 -10.87 23.52 0.74
CA ARG A 483 -9.89 22.69 1.45
C ARG A 483 -8.97 21.90 0.50
N LEU A 484 -9.50 21.43 -0.63
CA LEU A 484 -8.73 20.67 -1.63
C LEU A 484 -7.69 21.53 -2.37
N VAL A 485 -7.94 22.84 -2.54
CA VAL A 485 -7.03 23.77 -3.22
C VAL A 485 -6.21 24.66 -2.28
N ASP A 486 -6.58 24.77 -1.00
CA ASP A 486 -5.89 25.64 -0.05
C ASP A 486 -4.40 25.30 0.08
N LYS A 487 -3.56 26.32 -0.02
CA LYS A 487 -2.09 26.24 0.05
C LYS A 487 -1.56 26.61 1.44
N GLY A 488 -2.45 26.89 2.40
CA GLY A 488 -2.17 27.11 3.81
C GLY A 488 -1.70 25.85 4.56
N PRO A 489 -1.37 25.96 5.87
CA PRO A 489 -0.78 24.87 6.65
C PRO A 489 -1.67 23.62 6.81
N ASP A 490 -2.99 23.82 6.85
CA ASP A 490 -4.00 22.77 7.02
C ASP A 490 -4.71 22.41 5.69
N GLY A 491 -4.30 23.06 4.59
CA GLY A 491 -4.85 22.89 3.24
C GLY A 491 -4.12 21.80 2.45
N MET A 492 -4.87 21.10 1.58
CA MET A 492 -4.30 19.98 0.81
C MET A 492 -3.60 20.45 -0.48
N GLY A 493 -3.97 21.63 -0.99
CA GLY A 493 -3.58 22.11 -2.31
C GLY A 493 -2.07 22.29 -2.52
N LYS A 494 -1.29 22.57 -1.47
CA LYS A 494 0.20 22.60 -1.55
C LYS A 494 0.86 21.29 -1.11
N LEU A 495 0.28 20.60 -0.15
CA LEU A 495 0.86 19.38 0.42
C LEU A 495 0.86 18.24 -0.61
N TYR A 496 -0.28 18.05 -1.27
CA TYR A 496 -0.47 17.07 -2.34
C TYR A 496 0.12 17.56 -3.66
N LYS A 497 0.57 16.62 -4.48
CA LYS A 497 1.06 16.81 -5.83
C LYS A 497 0.29 15.93 -6.81
N ALA A 498 0.24 16.34 -8.06
CA ALA A 498 -0.18 15.51 -9.18
C ALA A 498 1.01 15.29 -10.13
N LEU A 499 1.21 14.05 -10.59
CA LEU A 499 2.18 13.67 -11.62
C LEU A 499 1.48 12.79 -12.65
N ALA A 500 1.68 13.06 -13.94
CA ALA A 500 1.12 12.29 -15.04
C ALA A 500 2.21 11.54 -15.82
N ILE A 501 1.93 10.28 -16.18
CA ILE A 501 2.73 9.50 -17.13
C ILE A 501 1.87 9.33 -18.38
N LEU A 502 2.37 9.75 -19.54
CA LEU A 502 1.62 9.76 -20.80
C LEU A 502 2.43 9.13 -21.94
N PRO A 503 1.78 8.70 -23.03
CA PRO A 503 2.45 8.37 -24.28
C PRO A 503 3.34 9.52 -24.75
N GLU A 504 4.60 9.23 -25.07
CA GLU A 504 5.52 10.21 -25.66
C GLU A 504 4.92 10.82 -26.93
N ASN A 505 4.93 12.15 -27.03
CA ASN A 505 4.30 12.89 -28.12
C ASN A 505 5.23 13.87 -28.87
N ASP A 506 6.54 13.77 -28.69
CA ASP A 506 7.60 14.69 -29.15
C ASP A 506 7.43 16.13 -28.60
N GLY A 507 6.86 16.28 -27.40
CA GLY A 507 6.57 17.58 -26.78
C GLY A 507 5.56 18.45 -27.56
N ARG A 508 4.74 17.85 -28.43
CA ARG A 508 3.70 18.52 -29.22
C ARG A 508 2.48 18.94 -28.39
N ARG A 509 2.23 18.30 -27.25
CA ARG A 509 1.12 18.58 -26.34
C ARG A 509 1.54 18.39 -24.88
N LEU A 510 1.29 19.40 -24.06
CA LEU A 510 1.21 19.26 -22.61
C LEU A 510 -0.23 18.87 -22.21
N PRO A 511 -0.43 18.02 -21.19
CA PRO A 511 -1.77 17.70 -20.69
C PRO A 511 -2.35 18.84 -19.85
N VAL A 512 -3.68 18.86 -19.78
CA VAL A 512 -4.42 19.84 -18.97
C VAL A 512 -4.08 19.64 -17.50
N GLY A 513 -3.92 20.74 -16.76
CA GLY A 513 -3.47 20.72 -15.36
C GLY A 513 -1.93 20.71 -15.19
N PHE A 514 -1.16 20.52 -16.26
CA PHE A 514 0.32 20.49 -16.24
C PHE A 514 0.95 21.57 -17.14
N GLY A 515 0.23 22.68 -17.36
CA GLY A 515 0.63 23.75 -18.28
C GLY A 515 0.11 23.60 -19.72
N GLY A 516 -0.62 22.53 -20.02
CA GLY A 516 -1.37 22.36 -21.26
C GLY A 516 -2.81 22.88 -21.20
N ASP A 517 -3.44 22.98 -22.37
CA ASP A 517 -4.81 23.44 -22.58
C ASP A 517 -5.60 22.46 -23.46
N VAL A 518 -6.93 22.57 -23.48
CA VAL A 518 -7.81 21.79 -24.34
C VAL A 518 -7.77 22.37 -25.76
N LEU A 519 -6.87 21.84 -26.59
CA LEU A 519 -6.91 22.08 -28.04
C LEU A 519 -8.21 21.48 -28.60
N GLY A 520 -9.12 22.36 -29.06
CA GLY A 520 -10.45 22.03 -29.59
C GLY A 520 -10.48 21.70 -31.08
#